data_AF-A0A934P2S2-F1
#
_entry.id   AF-A0A934P2S2-F1
#
_cell.length_a   1.000
_cell.length_b   1.000
_cell.length_c   1.000
_cell.angle_alpha   90.00
_cell.angle_beta   90.00
_cell.angle_gamma   90.00
#
_symmetry.space_group_name_H-M   'P 1'
#
loop_
_entity.id
_entity.type
_entity.pdbx_description
1 polymer ?
#
loop_
_entity_poly.entity_id
_entity_poly.type
_entity_poly.pdbx_seq_one_letter_code
_entity_poly.pdbx_strand_id
1 'polypeptide(L)'
;MTYTVDVDRTRDRSRQGELDALELMNSIDGIDAAILSAVERRTELARVLNAAEAGAGPSDSQRREEDVIAHFASLGQAGQSLGKLLIRLARADR
;
A
#
# COMPACT_ATOMS: atom_id res chain seq x y z
N MET A 1 2.67 56.07 12.51
CA MET A 1 1.69 55.17 13.15
C MET A 1 1.68 53.86 12.35
N THR A 2 2.43 52.87 12.85
CA THR A 2 2.36 51.41 12.61
C THR A 2 2.07 50.85 11.21
N TYR A 3 3.13 50.39 10.52
CA TYR A 3 3.08 49.40 9.43
C TYR A 3 4.16 48.34 9.65
N THR A 4 3.94 47.37 10.55
CA THR A 4 4.91 46.26 10.76
C THR A 4 4.28 44.92 11.21
N VAL A 5 2.96 44.73 11.16
CA VAL A 5 2.32 43.54 11.80
C VAL A 5 1.88 42.43 10.84
N ASP A 6 2.13 42.51 9.52
CA ASP A 6 1.66 41.48 8.56
C ASP A 6 2.74 40.64 7.86
N VAL A 7 4.02 40.97 8.01
CA VAL A 7 5.12 40.18 7.41
C VAL A 7 5.54 39.00 8.29
N ASP A 8 5.16 39.02 9.57
CA ASP A 8 5.55 37.98 10.53
C ASP A 8 4.60 36.78 10.50
N ARG A 9 3.28 37.02 10.32
CA ARG A 9 2.27 35.95 10.22
C ARG A 9 2.34 35.11 8.94
N THR A 10 2.95 35.65 7.88
CA THR A 10 3.18 34.92 6.62
C THR A 10 4.39 34.00 6.72
N ARG A 11 5.42 34.36 7.50
CA ARG A 11 6.59 33.52 7.77
C ARG A 11 6.32 32.42 8.79
N ASP A 12 5.43 32.67 9.75
CA ASP A 12 5.08 31.71 10.80
C ASP A 12 4.19 30.57 10.26
N ARG A 13 3.26 30.88 9.33
CA ARG A 13 2.45 29.85 8.63
C ARG A 13 3.26 28.95 7.70
N SER A 14 4.37 29.44 7.14
CA SER A 14 5.31 28.62 6.35
C SER A 14 6.21 27.72 7.20
N ARG A 15 6.29 27.94 8.52
CA ARG A 15 7.17 27.17 9.42
C ARG A 15 6.45 26.10 10.23
N GLN A 16 5.12 26.13 10.28
CA GLN A 16 4.31 25.20 11.09
C GLN A 16 3.49 24.19 10.26
N GLY A 17 3.73 24.05 8.95
CA GLY A 17 2.90 23.20 8.08
C GLY A 17 3.57 22.49 6.91
N GLU A 18 4.88 22.63 6.71
CA GLU A 18 5.60 21.95 5.62
C GLU A 18 6.64 21.02 6.26
N LEU A 19 6.37 19.71 6.23
CA LEU A 19 7.48 18.75 6.23
C LEU A 19 8.36 19.10 5.02
N ASP A 20 9.67 19.16 5.21
CA ASP A 20 10.56 19.41 4.08
C ASP A 20 10.36 18.31 3.03
N ALA A 21 10.50 18.66 1.75
CA ALA A 21 10.32 17.71 0.66
C ALA A 21 11.22 16.47 0.85
N LEU A 22 12.40 16.65 1.42
CA LEU A 22 13.32 15.57 1.77
C LEU A 22 12.76 14.64 2.86
N GLU A 23 12.09 15.18 3.88
CA GLU A 23 11.46 14.40 4.94
C GLU A 23 10.27 13.58 4.41
N LEU A 24 9.50 14.17 3.48
CA LEU A 24 8.41 13.46 2.80
C LEU A 24 8.93 12.29 1.96
N MET A 25 9.99 12.50 1.18
CA MET A 25 10.60 11.44 0.37
C MET A 25 11.12 10.30 1.25
N ASN A 26 11.87 10.62 2.31
CA ASN A 26 12.37 9.61 3.25
C ASN A 26 11.23 8.83 3.91
N SER A 27 10.11 9.50 4.20
CA SER A 27 8.92 8.86 4.78
C SER A 27 8.26 7.90 3.77
N ILE A 28 8.17 8.30 2.50
CA ILE A 28 7.65 7.44 1.42
C ILE A 28 8.55 6.22 1.23
N ASP A 29 9.87 6.40 1.18
CA ASP A 29 10.82 5.29 1.03
C ASP A 29 10.68 4.26 2.17
N GLY A 30 10.47 4.74 3.40
CA GLY A 30 10.19 3.87 4.55
C GLY A 30 8.89 3.09 4.42
N ILE A 31 7.83 3.74 3.93
CA ILE A 31 6.53 3.09 3.66
C ILE A 31 6.68 2.08 2.53
N ASP A 32 7.39 2.41 1.45
CA ASP A 32 7.59 1.53 0.31
C ASP A 32 8.40 0.28 0.69
N ALA A 33 9.42 0.42 1.53
CA ALA A 33 10.15 -0.71 2.10
C ALA A 33 9.22 -1.62 2.93
N ALA A 34 8.32 -1.03 3.72
CA ALA A 34 7.33 -1.78 4.50
C ALA A 34 6.30 -2.48 3.60
N ILE A 35 5.82 -1.82 2.54
CA ILE A 35 4.92 -2.40 1.54
C ILE A 35 5.61 -3.59 0.87
N LEU A 36 6.86 -3.45 0.42
CA LEU A 36 7.61 -4.51 -0.23
C LEU A 36 7.73 -5.73 0.69
N SER A 37 8.18 -5.52 1.94
CA SER A 37 8.31 -6.61 2.93
C SER A 37 6.96 -7.30 3.20
N ALA A 38 5.87 -6.53 3.29
CA ALA A 38 4.53 -7.07 3.47
C ALA A 38 4.09 -7.91 2.25
N VAL A 39 4.36 -7.44 1.03
CA VAL A 39 4.03 -8.15 -0.21
C VAL A 39 4.81 -9.46 -0.33
N GLU A 40 6.10 -9.47 -0.01
CA GLU A 40 6.93 -10.68 -0.01
C GLU A 40 6.37 -11.71 0.99
N ARG A 41 6.11 -11.29 2.22
CA ARG A 41 5.57 -12.18 3.25
C ARG A 41 4.18 -12.71 2.90
N ARG A 42 3.30 -11.85 2.36
CA ARG A 42 1.96 -12.22 1.90
C ARG A 42 2.04 -13.24 0.77
N THR A 43 2.94 -13.04 -0.19
CA THR A 43 3.14 -13.93 -1.34
C THR A 43 3.58 -15.32 -0.87
N GLU A 44 4.53 -15.38 0.06
CA GLU A 44 4.99 -16.65 0.63
C GLU A 44 3.87 -17.41 1.35
N LEU A 45 3.12 -16.73 2.22
CA LEU A 45 2.00 -17.34 2.94
C LEU A 45 0.90 -17.83 1.98
N ALA A 46 0.59 -17.06 0.94
CA ALA A 46 -0.40 -17.44 -0.06
C ALA A 46 0.04 -18.69 -0.85
N ARG A 47 1.33 -18.82 -1.17
CA ARG A 47 1.89 -20.03 -1.81
C ARG A 47 1.77 -21.25 -0.91
N VAL A 48 2.14 -21.13 0.36
CA VAL A 48 2.01 -22.22 1.35
C VAL A 48 0.54 -22.66 1.46
N LEU A 49 -0.39 -21.72 1.53
CA LEU A 49 -1.82 -22.03 1.58
C LEU A 49 -2.30 -22.72 0.30
N ASN A 50 -1.97 -22.18 -0.88
CA ASN A 50 -2.34 -22.77 -2.16
C ASN A 50 -1.78 -24.19 -2.31
N ALA A 51 -0.54 -24.44 -1.86
CA ALA A 51 0.06 -25.76 -1.87
C ALA A 51 -0.65 -26.73 -0.91
N ALA A 52 -1.09 -26.26 0.27
CA ALA A 52 -1.87 -27.06 1.21
C ALA A 52 -3.28 -27.39 0.68
N GLU A 53 -3.86 -26.51 -0.14
CA GLU A 53 -5.15 -26.71 -0.81
C GLU A 53 -5.05 -27.49 -2.12
N ALA A 54 -3.83 -27.77 -2.61
CA ALA A 54 -3.62 -28.53 -3.84
C ALA A 54 -4.19 -29.94 -3.71
N GLY A 55 -5.36 -30.18 -4.30
CA GLY A 55 -6.09 -31.45 -4.25
C GLY A 55 -7.39 -31.41 -3.44
N ALA A 56 -7.62 -30.36 -2.63
CA ALA A 56 -8.95 -30.03 -2.13
C ALA A 56 -9.68 -29.26 -3.24
N GLY A 57 -10.89 -29.69 -3.61
CA GLY A 57 -11.59 -29.15 -4.79
C GLY A 57 -11.81 -27.61 -4.80
N PRO A 58 -12.25 -27.03 -5.94
CA PRO A 58 -12.03 -25.61 -6.27
C PRO A 58 -12.85 -24.53 -5.53
N SER A 59 -13.31 -24.68 -4.29
CA SER A 59 -14.28 -23.73 -3.71
C SER A 59 -13.69 -22.61 -2.85
N ASP A 60 -12.60 -22.86 -2.12
CA ASP A 60 -12.17 -21.94 -1.05
C ASP A 60 -11.08 -20.97 -1.52
N SER A 61 -10.18 -21.41 -2.40
CA SER A 61 -9.13 -20.57 -2.99
C SER A 61 -9.73 -19.50 -3.91
N GLN A 62 -10.69 -19.86 -4.76
CA GLN A 62 -11.32 -18.92 -5.70
C GLN A 62 -12.10 -17.82 -4.97
N ARG A 63 -12.85 -18.18 -3.93
CA ARG A 63 -13.57 -17.21 -3.09
C ARG A 63 -12.61 -16.26 -2.36
N ARG A 64 -11.49 -16.78 -1.81
CA ARG A 64 -10.44 -15.93 -1.23
C ARG A 64 -9.87 -14.93 -2.22
N GLU A 65 -9.68 -15.32 -3.47
CA GLU A 65 -9.18 -14.40 -4.50
C GLU A 65 -10.17 -13.28 -4.82
N GLU A 66 -11.46 -13.61 -4.90
CA GLU A 66 -12.53 -12.62 -5.03
C GLU A 66 -12.54 -11.65 -3.84
N ASP A 67 -12.41 -12.17 -2.61
CA ASP A 67 -12.33 -11.37 -1.39
C ASP A 67 -11.11 -10.42 -1.39
N VAL A 68 -9.95 -10.90 -1.85
CA VAL A 68 -8.74 -10.06 -1.99
C VAL A 68 -8.98 -8.92 -2.97
N ILE A 69 -9.57 -9.21 -4.14
CA ILE A 69 -9.85 -8.17 -5.13
C ILE A 69 -10.84 -7.15 -4.57
N ALA A 70 -11.90 -7.61 -3.90
CA ALA A 70 -12.90 -6.74 -3.28
C ALA A 70 -12.29 -5.85 -2.20
N HIS A 71 -11.41 -6.40 -1.36
CA HIS A 71 -10.72 -5.65 -0.32
C HIS A 71 -9.89 -4.49 -0.89
N PHE A 72 -9.04 -4.78 -1.88
CA PHE A 72 -8.21 -3.73 -2.48
C PHE A 72 -9.00 -2.79 -3.41
N ALA A 73 -10.16 -3.20 -3.93
CA ALA A 73 -11.03 -2.33 -4.73
C ALA A 73 -11.57 -1.11 -3.96
N SER A 74 -11.46 -1.10 -2.61
CA SER A 74 -11.71 0.10 -1.80
C SER A 74 -10.81 1.29 -2.15
N LEU A 75 -9.65 1.04 -2.78
CA LEU A 75 -8.74 2.06 -3.33
C LEU A 75 -9.09 2.45 -4.79
N GLY A 76 -10.28 2.05 -5.29
CA GLY A 76 -10.71 2.28 -6.66
C GLY A 76 -10.11 1.30 -7.67
N GLN A 77 -10.04 1.72 -8.95
CA GLN A 77 -9.61 0.86 -10.05
C GLN A 77 -8.15 0.40 -9.94
N ALA A 78 -7.27 1.28 -9.45
CA ALA A 78 -5.87 0.94 -9.19
C ALA A 78 -5.76 -0.11 -8.08
N GLY A 79 -6.59 0.00 -7.03
CA GLY A 79 -6.71 -1.01 -5.98
C GLY A 79 -7.14 -2.38 -6.49
N GLN A 80 -8.18 -2.43 -7.33
CA GLN A 80 -8.59 -3.68 -7.97
C GLN A 80 -7.43 -4.32 -8.76
N SER A 81 -6.63 -3.50 -9.44
CA SER A 81 -5.46 -3.96 -10.20
C SER A 81 -4.35 -4.48 -9.27
N LEU A 82 -4.13 -3.82 -8.13
CA LEU A 82 -3.21 -4.27 -7.09
C LEU A 82 -3.63 -5.64 -6.53
N GLY A 83 -4.90 -5.84 -6.20
CA GLY A 83 -5.41 -7.14 -5.73
C GLY A 83 -5.14 -8.26 -6.74
N LYS A 84 -5.41 -8.01 -8.03
CA LYS A 84 -5.10 -8.96 -9.12
C LYS A 84 -3.60 -9.24 -9.25
N LEU A 85 -2.75 -8.23 -9.09
CA LEU A 85 -1.30 -8.39 -9.12
C LEU A 85 -0.80 -9.29 -7.98
N LEU A 86 -1.30 -9.08 -6.77
CA LEU A 86 -0.95 -9.88 -5.59
C LEU A 86 -1.33 -11.36 -5.74
N ILE A 87 -2.48 -11.64 -6.39
CA ILE A 87 -2.89 -13.02 -6.71
C ILE A 87 -1.94 -13.65 -7.74
N ARG A 88 -1.56 -12.90 -8.77
CA ARG A 88 -0.60 -13.37 -9.80
C ARG A 88 0.76 -13.68 -9.20
N LEU A 89 1.27 -12.85 -8.29
CA LEU A 89 2.54 -13.09 -7.59
C LEU A 89 2.53 -14.41 -6.81
N ALA A 90 1.41 -14.73 -6.14
CA ALA A 90 1.27 -15.98 -5.40
C ALA A 90 1.15 -17.23 -6.29
N ARG A 91 0.68 -17.07 -7.53
CA ARG A 91 0.51 -18.17 -8.50
C ARG A 91 1.72 -18.37 -9.42
N ALA A 92 2.58 -17.36 -9.56
CA ALA A 92 3.78 -17.48 -10.37
C ALA A 92 4.75 -18.47 -9.72
N ASP A 93 5.06 -19.54 -10.44
CA ASP A 93 6.19 -20.42 -10.15
C ASP A 93 7.48 -19.59 -10.29
N ARG A 94 8.35 -19.65 -9.28
CA ARG A 94 9.65 -18.98 -9.32
C ARG A 94 10.55 -19.60 -10.38
#